data_AF-A0A2V9IX25-F1
#
_entry.id   AF-A0A2V9IX25-F1
#
_cell.length_a   1.000
_cell.length_b   1.000
_cell.length_c   1.000
_cell.angle_alpha   90.00
_cell.angle_beta   90.00
_cell.angle_gamma   90.00
#
_symmetry.space_group_name_H-M   'P 1'
#
loop_
_entity.id
_entity.type
_entity.pdbx_description
1 polymer ?
#
loop_
_entity_poly.entity_id
_entity_poly.type
_entity_poly.pdbx_seq_one_letter_code
_entity_poly.pdbx_strand_id
1 'polypeptide(L)'
;MAEKRRNRKLPRREFLRKVAAGGALAPALRNLAASPPGKSEAEKIRAQAGESTRPAGRIQFPRAFTGHNLAMVAFPLGGIGTGTISLGGRGQLRDWEIFNRPDKGNARQYSFAAIWTRAAGGKPVARVLEARIEPPYERTSDGLGSANVPG
;
A
#
# COMPACT_ATOMS: atom_id res chain seq x y z
N MET A 1 -31.24 -46.89 -15.93
CA MET A 1 -30.10 -46.37 -16.72
C MET A 1 -30.13 -44.85 -16.66
N ALA A 2 -29.21 -44.21 -15.93
CA ALA A 2 -29.18 -42.75 -15.77
C ALA A 2 -28.11 -42.16 -16.70
N GLU A 3 -28.53 -41.39 -17.70
CA GLU A 3 -27.65 -40.78 -18.69
C GLU A 3 -27.04 -39.47 -18.15
N LYS A 4 -25.71 -39.44 -18.09
CA LYS A 4 -24.90 -38.39 -17.48
C LYS A 4 -24.83 -37.17 -18.40
N ARG A 5 -25.57 -36.10 -18.08
CA ARG A 5 -25.50 -34.80 -18.81
C ARG A 5 -24.08 -34.25 -18.80
N ARG A 6 -23.40 -34.28 -19.95
CA ARG A 6 -22.08 -33.64 -20.16
C ARG A 6 -22.25 -32.12 -20.29
N ASN A 7 -21.72 -31.39 -19.30
CA ASN A 7 -21.76 -29.94 -19.23
C ASN A 7 -20.76 -29.33 -20.25
N ARG A 8 -21.24 -28.94 -21.44
CA ARG A 8 -20.44 -28.23 -22.45
C ARG A 8 -20.26 -26.77 -22.02
N LYS A 9 -19.15 -26.46 -21.34
CA LYS A 9 -18.73 -25.07 -21.09
C LYS A 9 -18.25 -24.47 -22.42
N LEU A 10 -18.90 -23.38 -22.87
CA LEU A 10 -18.44 -22.62 -24.03
C LEU A 10 -17.05 -22.03 -23.75
N PRO A 11 -16.08 -22.14 -24.68
CA PRO A 11 -14.75 -21.56 -24.49
C PRO A 11 -14.83 -20.02 -24.50
N ARG A 12 -14.12 -19.37 -23.56
CA ARG A 12 -14.11 -17.89 -23.38
C ARG A 12 -13.91 -17.11 -24.69
N ARG A 13 -13.10 -17.65 -25.60
CA ARG A 13 -12.81 -17.04 -26.90
C ARG A 13 -14.02 -16.99 -27.83
N GLU A 14 -14.90 -17.99 -27.81
CA GLU A 14 -16.15 -17.96 -28.58
C GLU A 14 -17.18 -17.02 -27.95
N PHE A 15 -17.23 -16.96 -26.62
CA PHE A 15 -18.08 -16.00 -25.92
C PHE A 15 -17.72 -14.57 -26.29
N LEU A 16 -16.43 -14.21 -26.23
CA LEU A 16 -15.96 -12.87 -26.58
C LEU A 16 -16.20 -12.53 -28.05
N ARG A 17 -16.07 -13.51 -28.97
CA ARG A 17 -16.42 -13.32 -30.39
C ARG A 17 -17.90 -13.05 -30.59
N LYS A 18 -18.79 -13.76 -29.87
CA LYS A 18 -20.24 -13.55 -29.97
C LYS A 18 -20.67 -12.20 -29.40
N VAL A 19 -20.04 -11.73 -28.31
CA VAL A 19 -20.32 -10.41 -27.72
C VAL A 19 -19.81 -9.27 -28.61
N ALA A 20 -18.67 -9.43 -29.29
CA ALA A 20 -18.12 -8.41 -30.18
C ALA A 20 -18.88 -8.31 -31.53
N ALA A 21 -19.47 -9.41 -32.03
CA ALA A 21 -20.19 -9.43 -33.30
C ALA A 21 -21.70 -9.15 -33.17
N GLY A 22 -22.29 -9.32 -31.98
CA GLY A 22 -23.70 -9.04 -31.71
C GLY A 22 -23.90 -7.66 -31.09
N GLY A 23 -24.08 -6.64 -31.93
CA GLY A 23 -24.36 -5.25 -31.54
C GLY A 23 -25.72 -5.03 -30.82
N ALA A 24 -25.99 -5.77 -29.75
CA ALA A 24 -27.23 -5.71 -28.97
C ALA A 24 -27.14 -4.82 -27.72
N LEU A 25 -26.17 -3.88 -27.66
CA LEU A 25 -26.06 -2.86 -26.61
C LEU A 25 -26.41 -1.44 -27.09
N ALA A 26 -26.70 -1.26 -28.39
CA ALA A 26 -27.03 0.05 -28.96
C ALA A 26 -28.26 0.73 -28.31
N PRO A 27 -29.35 0.03 -27.91
CA PRO A 27 -30.49 0.72 -27.30
C PRO A 27 -30.23 1.12 -25.84
N ALA A 28 -29.41 0.36 -25.10
CA ALA A 28 -29.10 0.64 -23.70
C ALA A 28 -28.10 1.79 -23.54
N LEU A 29 -27.24 2.02 -24.55
CA LEU A 29 -26.32 3.17 -24.58
C LEU A 29 -27.02 4.50 -24.91
N ARG A 30 -28.21 4.47 -25.52
CA ARG A 30 -28.97 5.68 -25.86
C ARG A 30 -29.47 6.43 -24.62
N ASN A 31 -29.75 5.72 -23.53
CA ASN A 31 -30.17 6.31 -22.25
C ASN A 31 -29.00 6.77 -21.37
N LEU A 32 -27.74 6.46 -21.72
CA LEU A 32 -26.57 7.05 -21.06
C LEU A 32 -26.15 8.40 -21.68
N ALA A 33 -26.67 8.74 -22.87
CA ALA A 33 -26.31 9.95 -23.60
C ALA A 33 -27.24 11.15 -23.33
N ALA A 34 -28.25 11.00 -22.45
CA ALA A 34 -29.20 12.04 -22.11
C ALA A 34 -29.04 12.52 -20.65
N SER A 35 -27.90 13.13 -20.36
CA SER A 35 -27.75 14.02 -19.19
C SER A 35 -27.35 15.41 -19.69
N PRO A 36 -27.94 16.51 -19.16
CA PRO A 36 -27.64 17.88 -19.59
C PRO A 36 -26.17 18.24 -19.30
N PRO A 37 -25.61 19.28 -19.95
CA PRO A 37 -24.21 19.67 -19.77
C PRO A 37 -24.05 20.43 -18.44
N GLY A 38 -24.17 19.71 -17.33
CA GLY A 38 -23.78 20.17 -16.00
C GLY A 38 -22.40 19.61 -15.68
N LYS A 39 -21.49 20.49 -15.22
CA LYS A 39 -20.13 20.13 -14.76
C LYS A 39 -20.18 18.81 -13.97
N SER A 40 -19.59 17.77 -14.54
CA SER A 40 -19.66 16.40 -14.07
C SER A 40 -19.24 16.32 -12.61
N GLU A 41 -19.88 15.45 -11.81
CA GLU A 41 -19.44 15.09 -10.46
C GLU A 41 -17.93 14.75 -10.45
N ALA A 42 -17.44 14.14 -11.52
CA ALA A 42 -16.03 13.83 -11.73
C ALA A 42 -15.13 15.08 -11.88
N GLU A 43 -15.67 16.17 -12.42
CA GLU A 43 -15.01 17.47 -12.54
C GLU A 43 -14.94 18.19 -11.19
N LYS A 44 -15.99 18.06 -10.35
CA LYS A 44 -15.97 18.53 -8.96
C LYS A 44 -15.01 17.71 -8.08
N ILE A 45 -14.96 16.39 -8.26
CA ILE A 45 -14.00 15.51 -7.57
C ILE A 45 -12.57 15.85 -8.01
N ARG A 46 -12.33 16.14 -9.30
CA ARG A 46 -11.03 16.65 -9.79
C ARG A 46 -10.67 18.02 -9.25
N ALA A 47 -11.64 18.93 -9.12
CA ALA A 47 -11.42 20.28 -8.60
C ALA A 47 -11.19 20.31 -7.08
N GLN A 48 -11.77 19.36 -6.34
CA GLN A 48 -11.56 19.19 -4.89
C GLN A 48 -10.30 18.38 -4.56
N ALA A 49 -9.91 17.45 -5.43
CA ALA A 49 -8.59 16.84 -5.42
C ALA A 49 -7.58 17.85 -5.97
N GLY A 50 -7.31 18.89 -5.17
CA GLY A 50 -6.34 19.92 -5.48
C GLY A 50 -5.10 19.29 -6.11
N GLU A 51 -4.87 19.65 -7.37
CA GLU A 51 -3.74 19.17 -8.13
C GLU A 51 -2.50 19.65 -7.39
N SER A 52 -1.90 18.74 -6.61
CA SER A 52 -0.55 18.94 -6.09
C SER A 52 0.40 18.83 -7.28
N THR A 53 0.33 19.82 -8.18
CA THR A 53 1.27 20.05 -9.26
C THR A 53 2.55 20.62 -8.66
N ARG A 54 3.16 19.88 -7.72
CA ARG A 54 4.54 20.14 -7.39
C ARG A 54 5.31 19.68 -8.62
N PRO A 55 5.98 20.59 -9.37
CA PRO A 55 6.78 20.16 -10.50
C PRO A 55 7.72 19.07 -10.00
N ALA A 56 7.82 17.95 -10.72
CA ALA A 56 8.76 16.89 -10.42
C ALA A 56 10.17 17.45 -10.61
N GLY A 57 10.63 18.22 -9.64
CA GLY A 57 11.94 18.82 -9.61
C GLY A 57 12.98 17.72 -9.72
N ARG A 58 14.09 18.02 -10.41
CA ARG A 58 15.24 17.11 -10.47
C ARG A 58 15.54 16.60 -9.07
N ILE A 59 15.60 15.28 -8.93
CA ILE A 59 15.92 14.65 -7.67
C ILE A 59 17.32 15.09 -7.27
N GLN A 60 17.43 15.89 -6.21
CA GLN A 60 18.69 16.34 -5.66
C GLN A 60 19.19 15.30 -4.66
N PHE A 61 20.47 14.91 -4.79
CA PHE A 61 21.11 13.96 -3.89
C PHE A 61 22.06 14.68 -2.91
N PRO A 62 22.18 14.19 -1.66
CA PRO A 62 21.44 13.06 -1.08
C PRO A 62 19.99 13.42 -0.73
N ARG A 63 19.07 12.46 -0.95
CA ARG A 63 17.66 12.65 -0.57
C ARG A 63 17.53 12.52 0.94
N ALA A 64 17.07 13.58 1.60
CA ALA A 64 16.65 13.55 3.00
C ALA A 64 15.12 13.67 3.07
N PHE A 65 14.49 12.75 3.80
CA PHE A 65 13.06 12.82 4.13
C PHE A 65 12.91 13.31 5.57
N THR A 66 11.95 14.20 5.81
CA THR A 66 11.69 14.79 7.13
C THR A 66 10.19 15.00 7.36
N GLY A 67 9.80 15.16 8.63
CA GLY A 67 8.43 15.45 9.04
C GLY A 67 7.44 14.40 8.54
N HIS A 68 6.31 14.85 7.99
CA HIS A 68 5.25 13.97 7.48
C HIS A 68 5.72 12.97 6.40
N ASN A 69 6.79 13.28 5.67
CA ASN A 69 7.34 12.36 4.67
C ASN A 69 7.94 11.09 5.28
N LEU A 70 8.23 11.09 6.59
CA LEU A 70 8.72 9.92 7.31
C LEU A 70 7.61 8.90 7.65
N ALA A 71 6.34 9.31 7.60
CA ALA A 71 5.21 8.46 8.02
C ALA A 71 5.16 7.16 7.21
N MET A 72 5.42 7.26 5.90
CA MET A 72 5.18 6.19 4.92
C MET A 72 6.43 5.75 4.17
N VAL A 73 7.59 6.37 4.42
CA VAL A 73 8.84 5.96 3.76
C VAL A 73 9.35 4.65 4.35
N ALA A 74 9.81 3.76 3.48
CA ALA A 74 10.43 2.50 3.83
C ALA A 74 11.65 2.28 2.92
N PHE A 75 12.81 2.04 3.52
CA PHE A 75 14.06 1.77 2.82
C PHE A 75 14.37 0.26 2.89
N PRO A 76 14.39 -0.47 1.77
CA PRO A 76 14.66 -1.90 1.77
C PRO A 76 16.12 -2.19 2.14
N LEU A 77 16.33 -2.97 3.18
CA LEU A 77 17.64 -3.50 3.57
C LEU A 77 17.73 -4.96 3.13
N GLY A 78 18.63 -5.24 2.18
CA GLY A 78 18.84 -6.57 1.64
C GLY A 78 19.53 -6.53 0.28
N GLY A 79 20.15 -7.64 -0.08
CA GLY A 79 20.70 -7.86 -1.42
C GLY A 79 19.70 -8.54 -2.34
N ILE A 80 20.05 -8.67 -3.61
CA ILE A 80 19.26 -9.44 -4.58
C ILE A 80 19.23 -10.91 -4.14
N GLY A 81 18.04 -11.47 -3.98
CA GLY A 81 17.84 -12.88 -3.65
C GLY A 81 18.07 -13.25 -2.17
N THR A 82 18.43 -12.32 -1.29
CA THR A 82 18.62 -12.59 0.14
C THR A 82 17.34 -12.50 0.97
N GLY A 83 16.28 -11.97 0.37
CA GLY A 83 15.16 -11.40 1.11
C GLY A 83 15.47 -9.99 1.60
N THR A 84 14.46 -9.30 2.10
CA THR A 84 14.53 -7.88 2.48
C THR A 84 13.81 -7.64 3.79
N ILE A 85 14.35 -6.74 4.61
CA ILE A 85 13.66 -6.14 5.75
C ILE A 85 13.68 -4.64 5.52
N SER A 86 12.55 -3.96 5.63
CA SER A 86 12.48 -2.52 5.34
C SER A 86 12.64 -1.68 6.61
N LEU A 87 13.49 -0.65 6.54
CA LEU A 87 13.64 0.37 7.57
C LEU A 87 12.64 1.50 7.32
N GLY A 88 11.67 1.67 8.21
CA GLY A 88 10.71 2.76 8.12
C GLY A 88 11.30 4.11 8.54
N GLY A 89 10.69 5.21 8.07
CA GLY A 89 11.11 6.57 8.44
C GLY A 89 11.01 6.90 9.94
N ARG A 90 10.31 6.07 10.70
CA ARG A 90 10.14 6.18 12.15
C ARG A 90 11.23 5.42 12.93
N GLY A 91 12.08 4.66 12.24
CA GLY A 91 13.10 3.78 12.84
C GLY A 91 12.67 2.32 13.02
N GLN A 92 11.43 1.97 12.70
CA GLN A 92 10.90 0.61 12.85
C GLN A 92 11.33 -0.33 11.73
N LEU A 93 11.49 -1.62 12.04
CA LEU A 93 11.68 -2.68 11.04
C LEU A 93 10.32 -3.23 10.60
N ARG A 94 10.04 -3.15 9.30
CA ARG A 94 8.77 -3.60 8.68
C ARG A 94 9.04 -4.41 7.42
N ASP A 95 7.99 -5.00 6.84
CA ASP A 95 8.04 -5.74 5.57
C ASP A 95 9.10 -6.85 5.57
N TRP A 96 8.93 -7.85 6.42
CA TRP A 96 9.87 -8.97 6.57
C TRP A 96 9.74 -9.99 5.44
N GLU A 97 10.33 -9.68 4.29
CA GLU A 97 10.28 -10.49 3.06
C GLU A 97 11.48 -11.46 2.97
N ILE A 98 11.64 -12.31 3.98
CA ILE A 98 12.82 -13.19 4.13
C ILE A 98 12.52 -14.70 3.91
N PHE A 99 11.27 -15.06 3.63
CA PHE A 99 10.85 -16.47 3.41
C PHE A 99 10.49 -16.79 1.96
N ASN A 100 11.12 -16.09 1.01
CA ASN A 100 10.85 -16.23 -0.43
C ASN A 100 9.36 -16.06 -0.77
N ARG A 101 8.68 -15.16 -0.06
CA ARG A 101 7.28 -14.79 -0.28
C ARG A 101 7.16 -13.28 -0.16
N PRO A 102 6.38 -12.62 -1.05
CA PRO A 102 5.98 -11.24 -0.84
C PRO A 102 5.21 -11.14 0.48
N ASP A 103 5.61 -10.22 1.35
CA ASP A 103 5.08 -10.15 2.73
C ASP A 103 5.14 -8.72 3.27
N LYS A 104 4.59 -7.78 2.48
CA LYS A 104 4.44 -6.38 2.87
C LYS A 104 3.45 -6.23 4.02
N GLY A 105 3.78 -5.34 4.94
CA GLY A 105 3.06 -5.14 6.19
C GLY A 105 3.45 -6.13 7.30
N ASN A 106 4.11 -7.24 6.99
CA ASN A 106 4.55 -8.18 8.03
C ASN A 106 5.67 -7.56 8.87
N ALA A 107 5.44 -7.48 10.17
CA ALA A 107 6.41 -7.08 11.17
C ALA A 107 6.55 -8.18 12.21
N ARG A 108 7.79 -8.54 12.53
CA ARG A 108 8.06 -9.51 13.60
C ARG A 108 7.89 -8.82 14.97
N GLN A 109 7.23 -9.52 15.89
CA GLN A 109 7.13 -9.07 17.28
C GLN A 109 8.52 -8.98 17.91
N TYR A 110 8.70 -8.04 18.84
CA TYR A 110 9.95 -7.84 19.59
C TYR A 110 11.20 -7.62 18.72
N SER A 111 11.01 -7.05 17.53
CA SER A 111 12.09 -6.77 16.57
C SER A 111 12.29 -5.28 16.41
N PHE A 112 13.13 -4.70 17.27
CA PHE A 112 13.44 -3.27 17.28
C PHE A 112 14.88 -3.04 17.72
N ALA A 113 15.45 -1.90 17.33
CA ALA A 113 16.71 -1.45 17.89
C ALA A 113 16.43 -0.72 19.22
N ALA A 114 17.29 -0.91 20.21
CA ALA A 114 17.19 -0.25 21.50
C ALA A 114 18.57 0.20 21.98
N ILE A 115 18.57 1.26 22.79
CA ILE A 115 19.77 1.75 23.46
C ILE A 115 19.56 1.71 24.97
N TRP A 116 20.56 1.21 25.68
CA TRP A 116 20.66 1.28 27.12
C TRP A 116 21.86 2.14 27.49
N THR A 117 21.68 3.07 28.42
CA THR A 117 22.76 3.92 28.90
C THR A 117 22.68 4.09 30.41
N ARG A 118 23.84 4.32 31.02
CA ARG A 118 23.95 4.67 32.44
C ARG A 118 25.12 5.63 32.62
N ALA A 119 24.81 6.84 33.08
CA ALA A 119 25.83 7.78 33.53
C ALA A 119 26.45 7.31 34.85
N ALA A 120 27.71 7.69 35.11
CA ALA A 120 28.37 7.42 36.38
C ALA A 120 27.52 7.96 37.55
N GLY A 121 27.22 7.12 38.54
CA GLY A 121 26.34 7.48 39.67
C GLY A 121 24.86 7.65 39.34
N GLY A 122 24.47 7.59 38.06
CA GLY A 122 23.10 7.77 37.59
C GLY A 122 22.27 6.49 37.57
N LYS A 123 20.94 6.66 37.50
CA LYS A 123 19.99 5.57 37.22
C LYS A 123 20.11 5.14 35.75
N PRO A 124 20.05 3.82 35.46
CA PRO A 124 20.07 3.34 34.08
C PRO A 124 18.78 3.70 33.34
N VAL A 125 18.89 3.92 32.03
CA VAL A 125 17.75 4.20 31.14
C VAL A 125 17.86 3.30 29.90
N ALA A 126 16.74 2.73 29.49
CA ALA A 126 16.59 2.01 28.23
C ALA A 126 15.54 2.72 27.37
N ARG A 127 15.77 2.84 26.06
CA ARG A 127 14.80 3.35 25.09
C ARG A 127 14.80 2.53 23.81
N VAL A 128 13.62 2.34 23.23
CA VAL A 128 13.49 1.82 21.85
C VAL A 128 13.80 2.96 20.88
N LEU A 129 14.52 2.65 19.80
CA LEU A 129 14.91 3.59 18.76
C LEU A 129 13.82 3.74 17.69
N GLU A 130 12.57 3.91 18.13
CA GLU A 130 11.42 4.17 17.28
C GLU A 130 10.71 5.47 17.70
N ALA A 131 10.42 6.34 16.74
CA ALA A 131 9.59 7.52 16.96
C ALA A 131 8.11 7.14 17.12
N ARG A 132 7.28 8.10 17.54
CA ARG A 132 5.83 7.87 17.72
C ARG A 132 5.14 7.63 16.39
N ILE A 133 4.12 6.76 16.41
CA ILE A 133 3.31 6.50 15.22
C ILE A 133 2.50 7.76 14.90
N GLU A 134 2.71 8.27 13.69
CA GLU A 134 2.02 9.44 13.15
C GLU A 134 0.88 8.99 12.20
N PRO A 135 -0.16 9.81 12.03
CA PRO A 135 -1.13 9.64 10.95
C PRO A 135 -0.41 9.52 9.59
N PRO A 136 -0.92 8.71 8.64
CA PRO A 136 -2.30 8.24 8.52
C PRO A 136 -2.66 6.92 9.23
N TYR A 137 -1.84 6.42 10.17
CA TYR A 137 -2.05 5.13 10.85
C TYR A 137 -2.33 4.01 9.85
N GLU A 138 -1.28 3.48 9.22
CA GLU A 138 -1.43 2.35 8.31
C GLU A 138 -2.17 1.20 8.99
N ARG A 139 -3.17 0.66 8.32
CA ARG A 139 -3.80 -0.59 8.72
C ARG A 139 -2.87 -1.73 8.32
N THR A 140 -1.85 -2.01 9.14
CA THR A 140 -1.33 -3.37 9.20
C THR A 140 -2.51 -4.29 9.54
N SER A 141 -2.55 -5.50 8.97
CA SER A 141 -3.62 -6.49 9.19
C SER A 141 -3.97 -6.70 10.68
N ASP A 142 -3.05 -6.33 11.56
CA ASP A 142 -3.04 -6.68 12.98
C ASP A 142 -3.50 -5.52 13.90
N GLY A 143 -3.92 -4.37 13.34
CA GLY A 143 -4.46 -3.24 14.12
C GLY A 143 -3.43 -2.56 15.05
N LEU A 144 -3.91 -1.91 16.12
CA LEU A 144 -3.07 -1.33 17.19
C LEU A 144 -2.65 -2.42 18.19
N GLY A 145 -1.86 -3.41 17.74
CA GLY A 145 -1.31 -4.48 18.58
C GLY A 145 0.05 -4.13 19.20
N SER A 146 0.62 -5.05 19.98
CA SER A 146 1.97 -4.95 20.56
C SER A 146 3.11 -4.80 19.53
N ALA A 147 2.81 -5.01 18.25
CA ALA A 147 3.70 -4.72 17.13
C ALA A 147 3.99 -3.21 16.96
N ASN A 148 3.17 -2.36 17.57
CA ASN A 148 3.29 -0.91 17.55
C ASN A 148 3.84 -0.43 18.89
N VAL A 149 5.14 -0.60 19.11
CA VAL A 149 5.78 -0.18 20.37
C VAL A 149 5.98 1.33 20.34
N PRO A 150 5.28 2.12 21.18
CA PRO A 150 5.62 3.53 21.33
C PRO A 150 6.83 3.62 22.26
N GLY A 151 7.99 4.02 21.71
CA GLY A 151 9.15 4.59 22.41
C GLY A 151 9.58 3.97 23.74
#